data_AF-A0A5A9F5W2-F1
#
_entry.id   AF-A0A5A9F5W2-F1
#
_cell.length_a   1.000
_cell.length_b   1.000
_cell.length_c   1.000
_cell.angle_alpha   90.00
_cell.angle_beta   90.00
_cell.angle_gamma   90.00
#
_symmetry.space_group_name_H-M   'P 1'
#
loop_
_entity.id
_entity.type
_entity.pdbx_description
1 polymer ?
#
loop_
_entity_poly.entity_id
_entity_poly.type
_entity_poly.pdbx_seq_one_letter_code
_entity_poly.pdbx_strand_id
1 'polypeptide(L)'
;MTDKPNSEDPVSALFERIKASGLSLSEVCRRADVALSTVKRWKAGTSEPQFRVYRKIIQVLAAAEIESCSWSKVKSARPRQRSGTS
;
A
#
# COMPACT_ATOMS: atom_id res chain seq x y z
N MET A 1 -0.05 32.33 -1.84
CA MET A 1 -0.37 31.07 -2.53
C MET A 1 0.91 30.29 -2.78
N THR A 2 1.34 29.54 -1.76
CA THR A 2 2.25 28.38 -1.83
C THR A 2 2.25 27.79 -0.42
N ASP A 3 1.34 26.85 -0.16
CA ASP A 3 1.44 26.01 1.03
C ASP A 3 2.77 25.28 0.94
N LYS A 4 3.68 25.58 1.87
CA LYS A 4 4.86 24.75 2.12
C LYS A 4 4.35 23.33 2.30
N PRO A 5 4.84 22.32 1.55
CA PRO A 5 4.53 20.94 1.86
C PRO A 5 5.17 20.66 3.22
N ASN A 6 4.37 20.80 4.27
CA ASN A 6 4.79 20.56 5.62
C ASN A 6 5.18 19.08 5.67
N SER A 7 6.45 18.78 5.95
CA SER A 7 6.96 17.42 6.07
C SER A 7 6.31 16.60 7.20
N GLU A 8 5.28 17.17 7.84
CA GLU A 8 4.56 16.66 9.00
C GLU A 8 3.07 16.38 8.70
N ASP A 9 2.60 16.52 7.45
CA ASP A 9 1.22 16.15 7.09
C ASP A 9 1.08 14.62 7.00
N PRO A 10 0.26 13.98 7.88
CA PRO A 10 0.08 12.54 7.89
C PRO A 10 -0.53 11.99 6.59
N VAL A 11 -1.22 12.83 5.81
CA VAL A 11 -1.76 12.47 4.49
C VAL A 11 -0.64 12.38 3.48
N SER A 12 0.20 13.40 3.37
CA SER A 12 1.37 13.38 2.48
C SER A 12 2.31 12.20 2.76
N ALA A 13 2.61 11.94 4.04
CA ALA A 13 3.42 10.79 4.45
C ALA A 13 2.79 9.45 4.03
N LEU A 14 1.46 9.33 4.08
CA LEU A 14 0.74 8.13 3.63
C LEU A 14 0.93 7.90 2.13
N PHE A 15 0.82 8.93 1.30
CA PHE A 15 0.98 8.80 -0.15
C PHE A 15 2.39 8.40 -0.57
N GLU A 16 3.42 8.93 0.10
CA GLU A 16 4.80 8.51 -0.14
C GLU A 16 5.01 7.05 0.24
N ARG A 17 4.41 6.58 1.34
CA ARG A 17 4.44 5.17 1.73
C ARG A 17 3.74 4.26 0.72
N ILE A 18 2.58 4.69 0.21
CA ILE A 18 1.87 3.96 -0.87
C ILE A 18 2.77 3.86 -2.10
N LYS A 19 3.41 4.96 -2.50
CA LYS A 19 4.33 4.99 -3.64
C LYS A 19 5.55 4.07 -3.42
N ALA A 20 6.13 4.08 -2.23
CA ALA A 20 7.25 3.22 -1.87
C ALA A 20 6.89 1.73 -1.81
N SER A 21 5.62 1.39 -1.52
CA SER A 21 5.16 -0.01 -1.50
C SER A 21 5.14 -0.69 -2.87
N GLY A 22 5.22 0.08 -3.96
CA GLY A 22 5.06 -0.44 -5.33
C GLY A 22 3.62 -0.82 -5.69
N LEU A 23 2.66 -0.67 -4.78
CA LEU A 23 1.23 -0.85 -5.07
C LEU A 23 0.62 0.43 -5.64
N SER A 24 -0.35 0.26 -6.54
CA SER A 24 -1.15 1.40 -6.98
C SER A 24 -2.10 1.86 -5.87
N LEU A 25 -2.43 3.16 -5.86
CA LEU A 25 -3.38 3.72 -4.89
C LEU A 25 -4.74 2.99 -4.90
N SER A 26 -5.24 2.66 -6.10
CA SER A 26 -6.49 1.91 -6.26
C SER A 26 -6.41 0.51 -5.67
N GLU A 27 -5.26 -0.16 -5.80
CA GLU A 27 -5.04 -1.49 -5.24
C GLU A 27 -5.03 -1.46 -3.71
N VAL A 28 -4.34 -0.48 -3.13
CA VAL A 28 -4.32 -0.28 -1.67
C VAL A 28 -5.72 0.01 -1.14
N CYS A 29 -6.46 0.90 -1.81
CA CYS A 29 -7.85 1.23 -1.44
C CYS A 29 -8.77 0.02 -1.52
N ARG A 30 -8.62 -0.80 -2.58
CA ARG A 30 -9.38 -2.04 -2.75
C ARG A 30 -9.10 -3.03 -1.63
N ARG A 31 -7.83 -3.29 -1.31
CA ARG A 31 -7.43 -4.19 -0.22
C ARG A 31 -7.87 -3.68 1.16
N ALA A 32 -7.92 -2.37 1.34
CA ALA A 32 -8.34 -1.74 2.59
C ALA A 32 -9.86 -1.63 2.74
N ASP A 33 -10.63 -1.99 1.71
CA ASP A 33 -12.08 -1.74 1.64
C ASP A 33 -12.41 -0.26 1.91
N VAL A 34 -11.74 0.63 1.17
CA VAL A 34 -11.90 2.08 1.24
C VAL A 34 -12.16 2.63 -0.16
N ALA A 35 -13.16 3.51 -0.28
CA ALA A 35 -13.42 4.18 -1.54
C ALA A 35 -12.26 5.09 -1.93
N LEU A 36 -11.82 5.01 -3.19
CA LEU A 36 -10.74 5.85 -3.74
C LEU A 36 -11.06 7.34 -3.63
N SER A 37 -12.34 7.71 -3.73
CA SER A 37 -12.83 9.08 -3.58
C SER A 37 -12.56 9.65 -2.18
N THR A 38 -12.65 8.82 -1.13
CA THR A 38 -12.32 9.22 0.25
C THR A 38 -10.86 9.63 0.37
N VAL A 39 -9.95 8.82 -0.17
CA VAL A 39 -8.50 9.09 -0.09
C VAL A 39 -8.10 10.28 -0.97
N LYS A 40 -8.76 10.47 -2.12
CA LYS A 40 -8.58 11.68 -2.95
C LYS A 40 -9.06 12.95 -2.24
N ARG A 41 -10.16 12.90 -1.48
CA ARG A 41 -10.64 14.04 -0.70
C ARG A 41 -9.66 14.45 0.40
N TRP A 42 -9.01 13.48 1.04
CA TRP A 42 -7.95 13.74 2.02
C TRP A 42 -6.77 14.47 1.37
N LYS A 43 -6.32 13.99 0.20
CA LYS A 43 -5.25 14.66 -0.55
C LYS A 43 -5.60 16.09 -0.97
N ALA A 44 -6.87 16.32 -1.28
CA ALA A 44 -7.37 17.65 -1.65
C ALA A 44 -7.65 18.56 -0.44
N GLY A 45 -7.45 18.08 0.79
CA GLY A 45 -7.77 18.84 2.01
C GLY A 45 -9.26 19.06 2.26
N THR A 46 -10.12 18.39 1.48
CA THR A 46 -11.59 18.57 1.56
C THR A 46 -12.26 17.73 2.65
N SER A 47 -11.53 16.78 3.23
CA SER A 47 -12.01 15.93 4.33
C SER A 47 -10.82 15.46 5.15
N GLU A 48 -11.00 15.33 6.45
CA GLU A 48 -9.94 14.85 7.34
C GLU A 48 -9.83 13.32 7.37
N PRO A 49 -8.62 12.76 7.57
CA PRO A 49 -8.42 11.32 7.71
C PRO A 49 -9.09 10.79 8.98
N GLN A 50 -10.11 9.97 8.81
CA GLN A 50 -10.69 9.25 9.94
C GLN A 50 -9.72 8.15 10.39
N PHE A 51 -9.39 8.13 11.69
CA PHE A 51 -8.42 7.20 12.27
C PHE A 51 -8.67 5.73 11.89
N ARG A 52 -9.93 5.28 11.90
CA ARG A 52 -10.30 3.91 11.51
C ARG A 52 -9.93 3.59 10.06
N VAL A 53 -10.20 4.51 9.14
CA VAL A 53 -9.94 4.34 7.71
C VAL A 53 -8.44 4.43 7.44
N TYR A 54 -7.76 5.39 8.06
CA TYR A 54 -6.31 5.55 7.98
C TYR A 54 -5.58 4.27 8.44
N ARG A 55 -5.99 3.70 9.58
CA ARG A 55 -5.44 2.46 10.12
C ARG A 55 -5.59 1.27 9.15
N LYS A 56 -6.74 1.11 8.49
CA LYS A 56 -6.94 0.03 7.50
C LYS A 56 -5.91 0.11 6.37
N ILE A 57 -5.67 1.32 5.86
CA ILE A 57 -4.70 1.53 4.78
C ILE A 57 -3.27 1.20 5.24
N ILE A 58 -2.88 1.65 6.44
CA ILE A 58 -1.56 1.32 7.01
C ILE A 58 -1.39 -0.19 7.21
N GLN A 59 -2.43 -0.90 7.64
CA GLN A 59 -2.39 -2.37 7.79
C GLN A 59 -2.16 -3.08 6.46
N VAL A 60 -2.80 -2.62 5.37
CA VAL A 60 -2.57 -3.16 4.03
C VAL A 60 -1.15 -2.92 3.56
N LEU A 61 -0.60 -1.72 3.79
CA LEU A 61 0.78 -1.39 3.42
C LEU A 61 1.79 -2.25 4.19
N ALA A 62 1.60 -2.42 5.50
CA ALA A 62 2.43 -3.30 6.31
C ALA A 62 2.36 -4.76 5.85
N ALA A 63 1.17 -5.25 5.49
CA ALA A 63 1.01 -6.60 4.93
C ALA A 63 1.74 -6.75 3.59
N ALA A 64 1.65 -5.74 2.71
CA ALA A 64 2.34 -5.73 1.43
C ALA A 64 3.88 -5.72 1.56
N GLU A 65 4.41 -5.00 2.55
CA GLU A 65 5.84 -5.03 2.88
C GLU A 65 6.30 -6.44 3.30
N ILE A 66 5.50 -7.14 4.13
CA ILE A 66 5.78 -8.52 4.55
C ILE A 66 5.70 -9.48 3.35
N GLU A 67 4.69 -9.33 2.49
CA GLU A 67 4.54 -10.13 1.25
C GLU A 67 5.76 -9.96 0.33
N SER A 68 6.24 -8.73 0.16
CA SER A 68 7.43 -8.41 -0.64
C SER A 68 8.70 -9.11 -0.10
N CYS A 69 8.88 -9.12 1.23
CA CYS A 69 9.98 -9.85 1.88
C CYS A 69 9.84 -11.38 1.78
N SER A 70 8.61 -11.91 1.86
CA SER A 70 8.33 -13.36 1.86
C SER A 70 8.45 -13.97 0.46
N TRP A 71 7.97 -13.29 -0.58
CA TRP A 71 7.97 -13.76 -1.97
C TRP A 71 9.38 -13.97 -2.56
N SER A 72 10.33 -13.13 -2.13
CA SER A 72 11.74 -13.22 -2.51
C SER A 72 12.40 -14.53 -2.07
N LYS A 73 11.87 -15.19 -1.02
CA LYS A 73 12.43 -16.43 -0.47
C LYS A 73 11.82 -17.70 -1.07
N VAL A 74 10.61 -17.62 -1.61
CA VAL A 74 9.88 -18.78 -2.18
C VAL A 74 10.27 -19.04 -3.63
N LYS A 75 10.59 -18.01 -4.42
CA LYS A 75 10.95 -18.18 -5.85
C LYS A 75 12.27 -18.92 -6.12
N SER A 76 13.14 -19.11 -5.11
CA SER A 76 14.33 -19.94 -5.24
C SER A 76 14.06 -21.44 -5.04
N ALA A 77 12.90 -21.81 -4.51
CA ALA A 77 12.47 -23.20 -4.40
C ALA A 77 11.74 -23.63 -5.67
N ARG A 78 12.47 -23.82 -6.78
CA ARG A 78 11.91 -24.53 -7.94
C ARG A 78 11.70 -25.99 -7.55
N PRO A 79 10.48 -26.56 -7.64
CA PRO A 79 10.34 -28.01 -7.56
C PRO A 79 11.08 -28.63 -8.75
N ARG A 80 12.02 -29.53 -8.45
CA ARG A 80 12.72 -30.36 -9.42
C ARG A 80 11.67 -31.21 -10.13
N GLN A 81 11.27 -30.83 -11.35
CA GLN A 81 10.43 -31.69 -12.18
C GLN A 81 11.24 -32.95 -12.51
N ARG A 82 10.88 -34.05 -11.85
CA ARG A 82 11.34 -35.39 -12.18
C ARG A 82 10.26 -36.02 -13.06
N SER A 83 10.29 -35.72 -14.36
CA SER A 83 9.54 -36.52 -15.33
C SER A 83 10.30 -37.81 -15.55
N GLY A 84 9.77 -38.89 -14.94
CA GLY A 84 10.26 -40.24 -15.10
C GLY A 84 10.09 -40.73 -16.53
N THR A 85 11.07 -41.51 -16.98
CA THR A 85 11.05 -42.33 -18.18
C THR A 85 10.37 -43.66 -17.87
N SER A 86 9.28 -43.98 -18.58
CA SER A 86 8.89 -45.33 -18.97
C SER A 86 7.87 -45.25 -20.08
#